data_AF-A0A6M3KXD8-F1
#
_entry.id   AF-A0A6M3KXD8-F1
#
_cell.length_a   1.000
_cell.length_b   1.000
_cell.length_c   1.000
_cell.angle_alpha   90.00
_cell.angle_beta   90.00
_cell.angle_gamma   90.00
#
_symmetry.space_group_name_H-M   'P 1'
#
loop_
_entity.id
_entity.type
_entity.pdbx_description
1 polymer ?
#
loop_
_entity_poly.entity_id
_entity_poly.type
_entity_poly.pdbx_seq_one_letter_code
_entity_poly.pdbx_strand_id
1 'polypeptide(L)'
;DIQVRELGTGKSRLEVARDLGINFEVSRRVERKEDGHQAVRAVLPSCWLDQTRCQRGIDALSSYRKHYDETNKVFGVSPVHDWSSHGADAFQTLALTCQFTGFFSGRHFSFE
;
A
#
# COMPACT_ATOMS: atom_id res chain seq x y z
N ASP A 1 -7.69 -10.78 -3.96
CA ASP A 1 -7.03 -10.46 -5.24
C ASP A 1 -8.09 -10.27 -6.32
N ILE A 2 -7.86 -9.38 -7.28
CA ILE A 2 -8.83 -9.01 -8.32
C ILE A 2 -8.83 -10.01 -9.50
N GLN A 3 -7.75 -10.76 -9.67
CA GLN A 3 -7.59 -11.75 -10.73
C GLN A 3 -8.16 -13.13 -10.35
N VAL A 4 -8.50 -13.33 -9.07
CA VAL A 4 -9.12 -14.58 -8.59
C VAL A 4 -10.47 -14.78 -9.25
N ARG A 5 -10.66 -15.97 -9.81
CA ARG A 5 -11.92 -16.43 -10.42
C ARG A 5 -12.83 -17.04 -9.36
N GLU A 6 -14.10 -16.64 -9.39
CA GLU A 6 -15.14 -17.22 -8.54
C GLU A 6 -15.54 -18.60 -9.09
N LEU A 7 -15.68 -19.60 -8.21
CA LEU A 7 -15.96 -21.00 -8.60
C LEU A 7 -17.34 -21.18 -9.27
N GLY A 8 -18.30 -20.32 -8.96
CA GLY A 8 -19.66 -20.41 -9.52
C GLY A 8 -19.81 -19.79 -10.91
N THR A 9 -19.31 -18.58 -11.11
CA THR A 9 -19.48 -17.82 -12.36
C THR A 9 -18.31 -18.02 -13.34
N GLY A 10 -17.17 -18.55 -12.87
CA GLY A 10 -15.95 -18.71 -13.65
C GLY A 10 -15.24 -17.39 -14.02
N LYS A 11 -15.84 -16.25 -13.68
CA LYS A 11 -15.32 -14.90 -13.92
C LYS A 11 -14.46 -14.45 -12.74
N SER A 12 -13.40 -13.73 -13.05
CA SER A 12 -12.61 -12.98 -12.09
C SER A 12 -13.30 -11.67 -11.72
N ARG A 13 -12.93 -11.12 -10.57
CA ARG A 13 -13.42 -9.80 -10.15
C ARG A 13 -13.03 -8.70 -11.15
N LEU A 14 -11.91 -8.87 -11.84
CA LEU A 14 -11.48 -8.00 -12.95
C LEU A 14 -12.42 -8.08 -14.15
N GLU A 15 -12.84 -9.28 -14.55
CA GLU A 15 -13.78 -9.47 -15.66
C GLU A 15 -15.16 -8.88 -15.30
N VAL A 16 -15.64 -9.10 -14.08
CA VAL A 16 -16.88 -8.48 -13.59
C VAL A 16 -16.78 -6.96 -13.58
N ALA A 17 -15.66 -6.38 -13.13
CA ALA A 17 -15.46 -4.94 -13.15
C ALA A 17 -15.49 -4.36 -14.57
N ARG A 18 -14.87 -5.03 -15.54
CA ARG A 18 -14.90 -4.64 -16.95
C ARG A 18 -16.31 -4.68 -17.52
N ASP A 19 -17.10 -5.71 -17.19
CA ASP A 19 -18.50 -5.81 -17.60
C ASP A 19 -19.35 -4.65 -17.05
N LEU A 20 -18.96 -4.10 -15.89
CA LEU A 20 -19.58 -2.90 -15.28
C LEU A 20 -19.01 -1.57 -15.82
N GLY A 21 -18.11 -1.61 -16.80
CA GLY A 21 -17.47 -0.41 -17.37
C GLY A 21 -16.33 0.17 -16.52
N ILE A 22 -15.85 -0.56 -15.51
CA ILE A 22 -14.76 -0.14 -14.63
C ILE A 22 -13.46 -0.83 -15.06
N ASN A 23 -12.49 -0.03 -15.48
CA ASN A 23 -11.17 -0.52 -15.89
C ASN A 23 -10.18 -0.40 -14.72
N PHE A 24 -9.66 -1.54 -14.28
CA PHE A 24 -8.59 -1.60 -13.28
C PHE A 24 -7.24 -1.85 -13.93
N GLU A 25 -6.22 -1.15 -13.45
CA GLU A 25 -4.82 -1.51 -13.65
C GLU A 25 -4.38 -2.43 -12.51
N VAL A 26 -3.82 -3.58 -12.87
CA VAL A 26 -3.35 -4.56 -11.87
C VAL A 26 -1.92 -4.21 -11.48
N SER A 27 -1.71 -3.90 -10.20
CA SER A 27 -0.37 -3.69 -9.65
C SER A 27 0.51 -4.92 -9.85
N ARG A 28 1.81 -4.69 -10.07
CA ARG A 28 2.80 -5.78 -10.02
C ARG A 28 2.80 -6.41 -8.64
N ARG A 29 2.88 -7.73 -8.61
CA ARG A 29 3.03 -8.49 -7.37
C ARG A 29 4.51 -8.46 -6.97
N VAL A 30 4.80 -7.91 -5.80
CA VAL A 30 6.13 -8.00 -5.18
C VAL A 30 6.36 -9.41 -4.64
N GLU A 31 7.54 -9.97 -4.91
CA GLU A 31 7.94 -11.29 -4.38
C GLU A 31 8.20 -11.21 -2.87
N ARG A 32 8.77 -10.10 -2.39
CA ARG A 32 9.04 -9.84 -0.99
C ARG A 32 8.24 -8.64 -0.50
N LYS A 33 7.51 -8.80 0.61
CA LYS A 33 6.75 -7.70 1.24
C LYS A 33 7.62 -6.50 1.62
N GLU A 34 8.90 -6.74 1.91
CA GLU A 34 9.86 -5.71 2.31
C GLU A 34 10.13 -4.69 1.20
N ASP A 35 10.15 -5.12 -0.06
CA ASP A 35 10.32 -4.23 -1.21
C ASP A 35 9.14 -3.26 -1.30
N GLY A 36 7.92 -3.76 -1.04
CA GLY A 36 6.74 -2.94 -0.93
C GLY A 36 6.79 -1.95 0.24
N HIS A 37 7.39 -2.30 1.38
CA HIS A 37 7.57 -1.35 2.49
C HIS A 37 8.55 -0.24 2.15
N GLN A 38 9.62 -0.54 1.41
CA GLN A 38 10.55 0.47 0.94
C GLN A 38 9.91 1.42 -0.07
N ALA A 39 9.07 0.90 -0.97
CA ALA A 39 8.28 1.74 -1.88
C ALA A 39 7.38 2.72 -1.10
N VAL A 40 6.67 2.24 -0.07
CA VAL A 40 5.86 3.10 0.81
C VAL A 40 6.71 4.20 1.46
N ARG A 41 7.87 3.86 2.02
CA ARG A 41 8.78 4.82 2.65
C ARG A 41 9.32 5.87 1.68
N ALA A 42 9.51 5.52 0.41
CA ALA A 42 9.95 6.46 -0.62
C ALA A 42 8.86 7.46 -1.02
N VAL A 43 7.60 7.01 -1.08
CA VAL A 43 6.47 7.83 -1.55
C VAL A 43 5.86 8.67 -0.42
N LEU A 44 5.78 8.13 0.80
CA LEU A 44 5.09 8.75 1.93
C LEU A 44 5.51 10.21 2.23
N PRO A 45 6.80 10.61 2.19
CA PRO A 45 7.21 12.00 2.42
C PRO A 45 6.68 13.00 1.39
N SER A 46 6.26 12.52 0.22
CA SER A 46 5.70 13.35 -0.85
C SER A 46 4.16 13.38 -0.83
N CYS A 47 3.52 12.64 0.08
CA CYS A 47 2.08 12.57 0.18
C CYS A 47 1.52 13.63 1.14
N TRP A 48 0.46 14.30 0.69
CA TRP A 48 -0.38 15.13 1.54
C TRP A 48 -1.69 14.40 1.78
N LEU A 49 -1.92 13.99 3.04
CA LEU A 49 -3.11 13.25 3.44
C LEU A 49 -4.03 14.16 4.25
N ASP A 50 -5.32 14.14 3.92
CA ASP A 50 -6.34 14.85 4.68
C ASP A 50 -6.53 14.19 6.05
N GLN A 51 -6.28 14.93 7.13
CA GLN A 51 -6.30 14.38 8.48
C GLN A 51 -7.65 13.76 8.85
N THR A 52 -8.77 14.40 8.47
CA THR A 52 -10.12 13.96 8.87
C THR A 52 -10.66 12.87 7.94
N ARG A 53 -10.57 13.07 6.64
CA ARG A 53 -11.12 12.13 5.64
C ARG A 53 -10.28 10.87 5.51
N CYS A 54 -8.99 10.93 5.79
CA CYS A 54 -8.08 9.79 5.72
C CYS A 54 -7.69 9.23 7.09
N GLN A 55 -8.35 9.65 8.19
CA GLN A 55 -7.99 9.27 9.57
C GLN A 55 -7.74 7.76 9.72
N ARG A 56 -8.68 6.92 9.27
CA ARG A 56 -8.54 5.45 9.35
C ARG A 56 -7.32 4.92 8.60
N GLY A 57 -6.98 5.52 7.46
CA GLY A 57 -5.80 5.14 6.69
C GLY A 57 -4.51 5.59 7.37
N ILE A 58 -4.52 6.79 7.96
CA ILE A 58 -3.40 7.32 8.76
C ILE A 58 -3.17 6.40 9.98
N ASP A 59 -4.22 6.07 10.73
CA ASP A 59 -4.11 5.20 11.91
C ASP A 59 -3.57 3.81 11.55
N ALA A 60 -3.99 3.29 10.38
CA ALA A 60 -3.48 2.03 9.86
C ALA A 60 -1.98 2.11 9.53
N LEU A 61 -1.52 3.17 8.84
CA LEU A 61 -0.11 3.38 8.55
C LEU A 61 0.73 3.55 9.82
N SER A 62 0.21 4.26 10.82
CA SER A 62 0.88 4.48 12.11
C SER A 62 0.95 3.22 12.99
N SER A 63 -0.05 2.33 12.89
CA SER A 63 -0.13 1.12 13.73
C SER A 63 0.59 -0.10 13.13
N TYR A 64 0.96 -0.02 11.84
CA TYR A 64 1.58 -1.12 11.10
C TYR A 64 2.99 -1.42 11.62
N ARG A 65 3.21 -2.65 12.12
CA ARG A 65 4.45 -3.06 12.78
C ARG A 65 4.79 -4.53 12.54
N LYS A 66 6.08 -4.87 12.72
CA LYS A 66 6.53 -6.26 12.84
C LYS A 66 6.23 -6.78 14.24
N HIS A 67 5.88 -8.06 14.36
CA HIS A 67 5.79 -8.71 15.67
C HIS A 67 7.18 -8.75 16.30
N TYR A 68 7.29 -8.41 17.58
CA TYR A 68 8.53 -8.56 18.33
C TYR A 68 8.39 -9.73 19.29
N ASP A 69 9.27 -10.72 19.16
CA ASP A 69 9.36 -11.85 20.08
C ASP A 69 10.24 -11.46 21.27
N GLU A 70 9.61 -11.24 22.42
CA GLU A 70 10.32 -10.85 23.65
C GLU A 70 11.26 -11.94 24.18
N THR A 71 10.96 -13.21 23.92
CA THR A 71 11.76 -14.35 24.41
C THR A 71 13.08 -14.43 23.64
N ASN A 72 12.98 -14.39 22.32
CA ASN A 72 14.12 -14.52 21.44
C ASN A 72 14.79 -13.16 21.12
N LYS A 73 14.19 -12.04 21.54
CA LYS A 73 14.62 -10.66 21.26
C LYS A 73 14.83 -10.40 19.77
N VAL A 74 13.96 -10.97 18.94
CA VAL A 74 14.01 -10.83 17.48
C VAL A 74 12.67 -10.36 16.93
N PHE A 75 12.71 -9.62 15.82
CA PHE A 75 11.50 -9.32 15.06
C PHE A 75 11.10 -10.52 14.21
N GLY A 76 9.81 -10.81 14.18
CA GLY A 76 9.22 -11.79 13.27
C GLY A 76 9.45 -11.40 11.81
N VAL A 77 9.50 -12.41 10.95
CA VAL A 77 9.71 -12.24 9.50
C VAL A 77 8.56 -11.46 8.86
N SER A 78 7.35 -11.69 9.35
CA SER A 78 6.12 -11.10 8.81
C SER A 78 5.57 -9.98 9.70
N PRO A 79 4.91 -8.98 9.10
CA PRO A 79 4.15 -7.96 9.83
C PRO A 79 3.00 -8.60 10.62
N VAL A 80 2.55 -7.90 11.67
CA VAL A 80 1.35 -8.28 12.41
C VAL A 80 0.14 -8.20 11.48
N HIS A 81 -0.63 -9.28 11.37
CA HIS A 81 -1.88 -9.29 10.62
C HIS A 81 -3.03 -8.86 11.53
N ASP A 82 -3.17 -7.55 11.69
CA ASP A 82 -4.31 -6.93 12.38
C ASP A 82 -5.08 -6.00 11.42
N TRP A 83 -6.04 -5.25 11.96
CA TRP A 83 -6.89 -4.31 11.21
C TRP A 83 -6.09 -3.26 10.42
N SER A 84 -4.87 -2.94 10.85
CA SER A 84 -4.01 -1.95 10.19
C SER A 84 -3.40 -2.47 8.89
N SER A 85 -3.28 -3.80 8.75
CA SER A 85 -2.64 -4.43 7.59
C SER A 85 -3.37 -4.16 6.28
N HIS A 86 -4.71 -4.06 6.29
CA HIS A 86 -5.49 -3.77 5.09
C HIS A 86 -5.25 -2.35 4.57
N GLY A 87 -5.20 -1.36 5.46
CA GLY A 87 -4.91 0.03 5.10
C GLY A 87 -3.48 0.19 4.60
N ALA A 88 -2.53 -0.47 5.27
CA ALA A 88 -1.12 -0.45 4.88
C ALA A 88 -0.88 -1.14 3.52
N ASP A 89 -1.48 -2.31 3.27
CA ASP A 89 -1.36 -3.01 1.99
C ASP A 89 -2.01 -2.23 0.83
N ALA A 90 -3.10 -1.49 1.09
CA ALA A 90 -3.70 -0.60 0.10
C ALA A 90 -2.76 0.55 -0.28
N PHE A 91 -2.12 1.18 0.71
CA PHE A 91 -1.13 2.24 0.46
C PHE A 91 0.15 1.69 -0.19
N GLN A 92 0.55 0.46 0.15
CA GLN A 92 1.62 -0.23 -0.56
C GLN A 92 1.31 -0.44 -2.04
N THR A 93 0.07 -0.81 -2.37
CA THR A 93 -0.37 -0.94 -3.76
C THR A 93 -0.24 0.40 -4.49
N LEU A 94 -0.65 1.51 -3.87
CA LEU A 94 -0.43 2.86 -4.41
C LEU A 94 1.06 3.15 -4.64
N ALA A 95 1.91 2.86 -3.66
CA ALA A 95 3.35 3.15 -3.75
C ALA A 95 4.05 2.31 -4.84
N LEU A 96 3.57 1.11 -5.12
CA LEU A 96 4.11 0.23 -6.15
C LEU A 96 3.65 0.60 -7.57
N THR A 97 2.48 1.20 -7.72
CA THR A 97 1.94 1.62 -9.03
C THR A 97 2.24 3.07 -9.37
N CYS A 98 2.44 3.91 -8.36
CA CYS A 98 2.79 5.31 -8.58
C CYS A 98 4.20 5.40 -9.17
N GLN A 99 4.29 5.81 -10.44
CA GLN A 99 5.57 6.17 -11.06
C GLN A 99 6.04 7.50 -10.47
N PHE A 100 6.70 7.45 -9.32
CA PHE A 100 7.33 8.63 -8.75
C PHE A 100 8.60 8.94 -9.55
N THR A 101 8.44 9.66 -10.67
CA THR A 101 9.56 10.26 -11.41
C THR A 101 10.17 11.34 -10.50
N GLY A 102 11.33 11.02 -9.95
CA GLY A 102 11.92 11.73 -8.81
C GLY A 102 11.98 13.25 -9.01
N PHE A 103 11.47 13.99 -8.04
CA PHE A 103 11.83 15.40 -7.84
C PHE A 103 13.17 15.47 -7.11
N PHE A 104 14.26 15.10 -7.79
CA PHE A 104 15.60 15.62 -7.47
C PHE A 104 15.77 16.93 -8.25
N SER A 105 15.11 17.98 -7.81
CA SER A 105 15.36 19.35 -8.27
C SER A 105 15.04 20.28 -7.11
N GLY A 106 16.08 20.95 -6.61
CA GLY A 106 16.03 21.81 -5.44
C GLY A 106 14.97 22.88 -5.58
N ARG A 107 13.99 22.87 -4.68
CA ARG A 107 13.12 24.03 -4.47
C ARG A 107 13.70 24.87 -3.34
N HIS A 108 14.42 25.90 -3.74
CA HIS A 108 14.68 27.08 -2.93
C HIS A 108 13.29 27.70 -2.63
N PHE A 109 12.83 27.58 -1.40
CA PHE A 109 11.66 28.33 -0.93
C PHE A 109 12.14 29.70 -0.47
N SER A 110 12.03 30.70 -1.36
CA SER A 110 12.06 32.10 -0.96
C SER A 110 10.66 32.47 -0.47
N PHE A 111 10.57 32.81 0.81
CA PHE A 111 9.44 33.54 1.38
C PHE A 111 9.58 35.02 0.99
N GLU A 112 8.58 35.58 0.32
CA GLU A 112 8.26 37.01 0.39
C GLU A 112 7.17 37.23 1.43
#